data_AF-A0AAU4A4N6-F1
#
_entry.id   AF-A0AAU4A4N6-F1
#
_cell.length_a   1.000
_cell.length_b   1.000
_cell.length_c   1.000
_cell.angle_alpha   90.00
_cell.angle_beta   90.00
_cell.angle_gamma   90.00
#
_symmetry.space_group_name_H-M   'P 1'
#
loop_
_entity.id
_entity.type
_entity.pdbx_description
1 polymer ?
#
loop_
_entity_poly.entity_id
_entity_poly.type
_entity_poly.pdbx_seq_one_letter_code
_entity_poly.pdbx_strand_id
1 'polypeptide(L)'
;MGFHTGISNSGTMATEVLSISHTSFLRNVTTTDAGFQAEPAARLREELLNALIRLDRRLDRSGLSDDIRAEIRTALSVMRSRYEPASPAAPGFSRASLNAAIRELTGLHDHLCTIGFSDEPVTLRLAVEARGLERALGGAVGSGGGSDSAS
;
A
#
# COMPACT_ATOMS: atom_id res chain seq x y z
N MET A 1 -13.16 -68.56 -39.78
CA MET A 1 -12.17 -67.58 -40.28
C MET A 1 -12.76 -66.21 -39.97
N GLY A 2 -12.20 -65.29 -39.21
CA GLY A 2 -10.83 -65.07 -38.74
C GLY A 2 -10.73 -63.54 -38.59
N PHE A 3 -10.52 -63.10 -37.36
CA PHE A 3 -10.34 -61.74 -36.85
C PHE A 3 -9.50 -60.78 -37.74
N HIS A 4 -9.79 -59.47 -37.77
CA HIS A 4 -9.08 -58.45 -36.97
C HIS A 4 -9.47 -57.01 -37.33
N THR A 5 -9.62 -56.24 -36.26
CA THR A 5 -9.87 -54.81 -36.06
C THR A 5 -8.80 -53.88 -36.68
N GLY A 6 -9.20 -52.67 -37.10
CA GLY A 6 -8.27 -51.57 -37.39
C GLY A 6 -9.00 -50.24 -37.64
N ILE A 7 -9.13 -49.44 -36.58
CA ILE A 7 -9.95 -48.23 -36.45
C ILE A 7 -9.28 -47.02 -37.13
N SER A 8 -10.09 -46.19 -37.79
CA SER A 8 -9.71 -44.90 -38.35
C SER A 8 -9.15 -43.95 -37.29
N ASN A 9 -7.92 -43.48 -37.47
CA ASN A 9 -7.37 -42.39 -36.66
C ASN A 9 -7.52 -41.08 -37.42
N SER A 10 -8.68 -40.43 -37.23
CA SER A 10 -8.86 -39.01 -37.54
C SER A 10 -8.22 -38.21 -36.40
N GLY A 11 -6.95 -37.87 -36.57
CA GLY A 11 -6.19 -37.05 -35.62
C GLY A 11 -6.63 -35.59 -35.66
N THR A 12 -7.59 -35.28 -34.80
CA THR A 12 -7.75 -34.08 -33.97
C THR A 12 -6.90 -32.86 -34.32
N MET A 13 -7.60 -31.75 -34.64
CA MET A 13 -7.09 -30.40 -34.48
C MET A 13 -6.58 -30.18 -33.05
N ALA A 14 -5.34 -29.76 -32.88
CA ALA A 14 -4.91 -29.11 -31.66
C ALA A 14 -3.89 -28.03 -32.02
N THR A 15 -4.44 -26.85 -32.27
CA THR A 15 -3.86 -25.55 -31.93
C THR A 15 -2.95 -25.69 -30.71
N GLU A 16 -1.63 -25.70 -30.89
CA GLU A 16 -0.73 -25.38 -29.79
C GLU A 16 -0.79 -23.87 -29.57
N VAL A 17 -1.86 -23.50 -28.86
CA VAL A 17 -2.01 -22.24 -28.16
C VAL A 17 -0.81 -22.10 -27.25
N LEU A 18 -0.10 -20.99 -27.39
CA LEU A 18 0.87 -20.43 -26.45
C LEU A 18 0.35 -20.56 -25.00
N SER A 19 0.67 -21.66 -24.32
CA SER A 19 0.44 -21.81 -22.89
C SER A 19 1.65 -21.27 -22.13
N ILE A 20 1.87 -19.96 -22.24
CA ILE A 20 2.62 -19.19 -21.24
C ILE A 20 1.59 -18.82 -20.17
N SER A 21 1.09 -19.84 -19.48
CA SER A 21 -0.04 -19.72 -18.55
C SER A 21 0.45 -19.42 -17.13
N HIS A 22 0.41 -18.13 -16.79
CA HIS A 22 -0.20 -17.58 -15.57
C HIS A 22 0.32 -17.98 -14.17
N THR A 23 1.33 -18.85 -14.04
CA THR A 23 1.79 -19.32 -12.72
C THR A 23 2.82 -18.41 -12.04
N SER A 24 3.59 -17.61 -12.79
CA SER A 24 4.59 -16.71 -12.20
C SER A 24 4.00 -15.45 -11.55
N PHE A 25 2.80 -15.01 -11.95
CA PHE A 25 2.20 -13.80 -11.38
C PHE A 25 1.67 -14.01 -9.96
N LEU A 26 1.12 -15.20 -9.66
CA LEU A 26 0.61 -15.51 -8.33
C LEU A 26 1.71 -15.83 -7.31
N ARG A 27 2.90 -16.27 -7.76
CA ARG A 27 4.05 -16.46 -6.87
C ARG A 27 4.66 -15.13 -6.40
N ASN A 28 4.54 -14.08 -7.20
CA ASN A 28 5.06 -12.76 -6.83
C ASN A 28 4.14 -12.01 -5.84
N VAL A 29 2.82 -12.27 -5.89
CA VAL A 29 1.84 -11.67 -4.97
C VAL A 29 1.92 -12.30 -3.58
N THR A 30 2.19 -13.59 -3.46
CA THR A 30 2.30 -14.28 -2.15
C THR A 30 3.60 -14.02 -1.42
N THR A 31 4.68 -13.66 -2.14
CA THR A 31 6.00 -13.42 -1.51
C THR A 31 6.13 -12.03 -0.89
N THR A 32 5.29 -11.06 -1.30
CA THR A 32 5.37 -9.67 -0.80
C THR A 32 4.79 -9.50 0.62
N ASP A 33 3.87 -10.38 1.04
CA ASP A 33 3.24 -10.33 2.36
C ASP A 33 4.11 -11.01 3.44
N ALA A 34 4.84 -12.07 3.06
CA ALA A 34 5.67 -12.87 3.97
C ALA A 34 6.88 -12.11 4.59
N GLY A 35 7.23 -10.93 4.06
CA GLY A 35 8.32 -10.09 4.57
C GLY A 35 7.91 -9.03 5.60
N PHE A 36 6.60 -8.85 5.88
CA PHE A 36 6.13 -7.84 6.82
C PHE A 36 6.25 -8.37 8.27
N GLN A 37 7.47 -8.45 8.78
CA GLN A 37 7.72 -8.85 10.15
C GLN A 37 7.06 -7.87 11.14
N ALA A 38 6.73 -8.35 12.35
CA ALA A 38 6.01 -7.57 13.36
C ALA A 38 6.75 -6.29 13.82
N GLU A 39 8.09 -6.30 13.80
CA GLU A 39 8.91 -5.12 14.15
C GLU A 39 8.85 -4.01 13.09
N PRO A 40 9.07 -4.29 11.79
CA PRO A 40 8.79 -3.34 10.70
C PRO A 40 7.36 -2.80 10.73
N ALA A 41 6.38 -3.64 11.03
CA ALA A 41 4.97 -3.24 11.13
C ALA A 41 4.73 -2.20 12.23
N ALA A 42 5.26 -2.42 13.43
CA ALA A 42 5.12 -1.51 14.55
C ALA A 42 5.78 -0.15 14.27
N ARG A 43 7.00 -0.16 13.70
CA ARG A 43 7.71 1.06 13.31
C ARG A 43 6.97 1.84 12.22
N LEU A 44 6.46 1.16 11.19
CA LEU A 44 5.69 1.82 10.12
C LEU A 44 4.37 2.40 10.62
N ARG A 45 3.72 1.74 11.58
CA ARG A 45 2.55 2.30 12.27
C ARG A 45 2.91 3.55 13.06
N GLU A 46 4.01 3.52 13.81
CA GLU A 46 4.48 4.68 14.56
C GLU A 46 4.79 5.86 13.63
N GLU A 47 5.44 5.61 12.49
CA GLU A 47 5.68 6.64 11.47
C GLU A 47 4.38 7.23 10.91
N LEU A 48 3.36 6.41 10.65
CA LEU A 48 2.05 6.87 10.25
C LEU A 48 1.40 7.77 11.32
N LEU A 49 1.40 7.34 12.58
CA LEU A 49 0.83 8.12 13.68
C LEU A 49 1.56 9.46 13.87
N ASN A 50 2.89 9.44 13.77
CA ASN A 50 3.71 10.64 13.84
C ASN A 50 3.44 11.58 12.65
N ALA A 51 3.23 11.05 11.44
CA ALA A 51 2.83 11.85 10.28
C ALA A 51 1.48 12.55 10.51
N LEU A 52 0.49 11.84 11.04
CA LEU A 52 -0.83 12.42 11.36
C LEU A 52 -0.73 13.54 12.41
N ILE A 53 0.09 13.36 13.45
CA ILE A 53 0.34 14.40 14.46
C ILE A 53 1.00 15.64 13.84
N ARG A 54 1.98 15.44 12.94
CA ARG A 54 2.64 16.56 12.24
C ARG A 54 1.67 17.31 11.34
N LEU A 55 0.74 16.61 10.69
CA LEU A 55 -0.30 17.20 9.85
C LEU A 55 -1.30 18.01 10.67
N ASP A 56 -1.78 17.47 11.79
CA ASP A 56 -2.72 18.17 12.68
C ASP A 56 -2.12 19.48 13.23
N ARG A 57 -0.86 19.44 13.69
CA ARG A 57 -0.12 20.65 14.09
C ARG A 57 0.12 21.66 12.96
N ARG A 58 0.13 21.21 11.70
CA ARG A 58 0.27 22.09 10.54
C ARG A 58 -1.07 22.71 10.15
N LEU A 59 -2.15 21.96 10.32
CA LEU A 59 -3.51 22.38 10.07
C LEU A 59 -3.90 23.60 10.94
N ASP A 60 -3.48 23.61 12.22
CA ASP A 60 -3.64 24.75 13.13
C ASP A 60 -3.02 26.06 12.63
N ARG A 61 -1.98 25.96 11.78
CA ARG A 61 -1.22 27.10 11.25
C ARG A 61 -1.49 27.36 9.77
N SER A 62 -2.55 26.75 9.21
CA SER A 62 -2.94 26.91 7.81
C SER A 62 -3.79 28.15 7.59
N GLY A 63 -3.80 28.67 6.36
CA GLY A 63 -4.69 29.75 5.93
C GLY A 63 -6.11 29.29 5.59
N LEU A 64 -6.43 28.01 5.82
CA LEU A 64 -7.73 27.42 5.52
C LEU A 64 -8.85 28.06 6.35
N SER A 65 -10.05 28.13 5.77
CA SER A 65 -11.27 28.50 6.50
C SER A 65 -11.55 27.49 7.61
N ASP A 66 -12.27 27.93 8.64
CA ASP A 66 -12.57 27.08 9.81
C ASP A 66 -13.36 25.82 9.44
N ASP A 67 -14.26 25.91 8.45
CA ASP A 67 -15.05 24.77 7.95
C ASP A 67 -14.14 23.70 7.33
N ILE A 68 -13.25 24.09 6.42
CA ILE A 68 -12.30 23.16 5.78
C ILE A 68 -11.31 22.62 6.82
N ARG A 69 -10.89 23.47 7.77
CA ARG A 69 -10.02 23.04 8.86
C ARG A 69 -10.68 21.97 9.73
N ALA A 70 -11.96 22.13 10.04
CA ALA A 70 -12.73 21.16 10.81
C ALA A 70 -12.92 19.83 10.06
N GLU A 71 -13.20 19.90 8.75
CA GLU A 71 -13.32 18.73 7.88
C GLU A 71 -12.02 17.91 7.84
N ILE A 72 -10.90 18.56 7.52
CA ILE A 72 -9.59 17.88 7.46
C ILE A 72 -9.18 17.34 8.83
N ARG A 73 -9.43 18.08 9.92
CA ARG A 73 -9.16 17.60 11.28
C ARG A 73 -9.96 16.34 11.60
N THR A 74 -11.22 16.30 11.18
CA THR A 74 -12.09 15.13 11.37
C THR A 74 -11.54 13.93 10.61
N ALA A 75 -11.14 14.12 9.35
CA ALA A 75 -10.52 13.06 8.55
C ALA A 75 -9.24 12.52 9.20
N LEU A 76 -8.33 13.40 9.63
CA LEU A 76 -7.09 13.01 10.31
C LEU A 76 -7.35 12.29 11.64
N SER A 77 -8.35 12.74 12.41
CA SER A 77 -8.75 12.11 13.66
C SER A 77 -9.31 10.70 13.44
N VAL A 78 -10.19 10.52 12.47
CA VAL A 78 -10.74 9.21 12.09
C VAL A 78 -9.64 8.25 11.64
N MET A 79 -8.71 8.74 10.80
CA MET A 79 -7.55 7.94 10.38
C MET A 79 -6.72 7.53 11.59
N ARG A 80 -6.39 8.47 12.48
CA ARG A 80 -5.60 8.18 13.67
C ARG A 80 -6.26 7.10 14.53
N SER A 81 -7.53 7.26 14.87
CA SER A 81 -8.26 6.27 15.68
C SER A 81 -8.34 4.89 15.04
N ARG A 82 -8.31 4.81 13.69
CA ARG A 82 -8.28 3.53 12.96
C ARG A 82 -6.94 2.81 13.10
N TYR A 83 -5.82 3.54 13.12
CA TYR A 83 -4.48 2.96 13.13
C TYR A 83 -3.80 2.97 14.52
N GLU A 84 -4.39 3.65 15.49
CA GLU A 84 -3.96 3.62 16.90
C GLU A 84 -4.38 2.26 17.52
N PRO A 85 -3.47 1.51 18.14
CA PRO A 85 -3.81 0.22 18.71
C PRO A 85 -4.75 0.39 19.90
N ALA A 86 -5.97 -0.14 19.79
CA ALA A 86 -6.91 -0.22 20.91
C ALA A 86 -6.42 -1.18 22.02
N SER A 87 -5.52 -2.10 21.69
CA SER A 87 -4.94 -3.09 22.59
C SER A 87 -3.61 -3.62 22.03
N PRO A 88 -2.65 -4.03 22.88
CA PRO A 88 -1.45 -4.74 22.44
C PRO A 88 -1.75 -6.04 21.69
N ALA A 89 -2.96 -6.59 21.82
CA ALA A 89 -3.44 -7.78 21.11
C ALA A 89 -4.25 -7.47 19.83
N ALA A 90 -4.35 -6.20 19.42
CA ALA A 90 -5.08 -5.81 18.21
C ALA A 90 -4.47 -6.46 16.95
N PRO A 91 -5.28 -6.78 15.92
CA PRO A 91 -4.79 -7.35 14.67
C PRO A 91 -3.67 -6.49 14.10
N GLY A 92 -2.64 -7.17 13.58
CA GLY A 92 -1.39 -6.55 13.17
C GLY A 92 -1.59 -5.46 12.13
N PHE A 93 -0.92 -4.33 12.34
CA PHE A 93 -0.73 -3.34 11.29
C PHE A 93 -0.05 -4.02 10.10
N SER A 94 -0.58 -3.85 8.91
CA SER A 94 -0.10 -4.55 7.71
C SER A 94 0.37 -3.58 6.64
N ARG A 95 1.10 -4.09 5.66
CA ARG A 95 1.41 -3.37 4.41
C ARG A 95 0.14 -2.84 3.74
N ALA A 96 -0.96 -3.60 3.75
CA ALA A 96 -2.23 -3.17 3.19
C ALA A 96 -2.82 -1.99 3.98
N SER A 97 -2.73 -2.01 5.31
CA SER A 97 -3.15 -0.90 6.18
C SER A 97 -2.37 0.37 5.88
N LEU A 98 -1.05 0.30 5.71
CA LEU A 98 -0.25 1.46 5.35
C LEU A 98 -0.58 1.99 3.94
N ASN A 99 -0.77 1.11 2.96
CA ASN A 99 -1.21 1.52 1.62
C ASN A 99 -2.56 2.24 1.64
N ALA A 100 -3.51 1.76 2.44
CA ALA A 100 -4.79 2.43 2.60
C ALA A 100 -4.63 3.84 3.20
N ALA A 101 -3.80 3.98 4.24
CA ALA A 101 -3.50 5.29 4.84
C ALA A 101 -2.84 6.26 3.85
N ILE A 102 -1.88 5.78 3.05
CA ILE A 102 -1.23 6.60 2.00
C ILE A 102 -2.28 7.10 1.00
N ARG A 103 -3.16 6.23 0.52
CA ARG A 103 -4.23 6.61 -0.42
C ARG A 103 -5.19 7.64 0.18
N GLU A 104 -5.51 7.52 1.46
CA GLU A 104 -6.35 8.50 2.16
C GLU A 104 -5.66 9.87 2.25
N LEU A 105 -4.36 9.91 2.58
CA LEU A 105 -3.60 11.17 2.59
C LEU A 105 -3.50 11.81 1.20
N THR A 106 -3.28 11.01 0.16
CA THR A 106 -3.29 11.48 -1.23
C THR A 106 -4.66 11.99 -1.64
N GLY A 107 -5.74 11.30 -1.26
CA GLY A 107 -7.11 11.76 -1.51
C GLY A 107 -7.42 13.09 -0.85
N LEU A 108 -6.97 13.31 0.39
CA LEU A 108 -7.09 14.60 1.08
C LEU A 108 -6.29 15.70 0.37
N HIS A 109 -5.08 15.39 -0.09
CA HIS A 109 -4.28 16.32 -0.90
C HIS A 109 -5.01 16.72 -2.19
N ASP A 110 -5.49 15.74 -2.94
CA ASP A 110 -6.20 15.98 -4.21
C ASP A 110 -7.50 16.77 -4.00
N HIS A 111 -8.21 16.49 -2.90
CA HIS A 111 -9.40 17.23 -2.51
C HIS A 111 -9.08 18.72 -2.26
N LEU A 112 -8.05 19.01 -1.45
CA LEU A 112 -7.61 20.38 -1.17
C LEU A 112 -7.14 21.11 -2.43
N CYS A 113 -6.42 20.42 -3.32
CA CYS A 113 -6.05 20.97 -4.63
C CYS A 113 -7.26 21.30 -5.48
N THR A 114 -8.28 20.43 -5.52
CA THR A 114 -9.50 20.61 -6.31
C THR A 114 -10.30 21.83 -5.88
N ILE A 115 -10.37 22.10 -4.58
CA ILE A 115 -11.08 23.25 -4.03
C ILE A 115 -10.23 24.54 -3.96
N GLY A 116 -9.01 24.53 -4.50
CA GLY A 116 -8.19 25.72 -4.72
C GLY A 116 -7.09 26.00 -3.69
N PHE A 117 -6.77 25.05 -2.80
CA PHE A 117 -5.74 25.18 -1.77
C PHE A 117 -4.44 24.44 -2.09
N SER A 118 -4.04 24.36 -3.36
CA SER A 118 -2.83 23.64 -3.79
C SER A 118 -1.55 24.17 -3.14
N ASP A 119 -1.48 25.48 -2.94
CA ASP A 119 -0.30 26.16 -2.39
C ASP A 119 -0.31 26.27 -0.86
N GLU A 120 -1.39 25.79 -0.22
CA GLU A 120 -1.48 25.83 1.24
C GLU A 120 -0.42 24.90 1.86
N PRO A 121 0.27 25.34 2.93
CA PRO A 121 1.36 24.55 3.47
C PRO A 121 0.94 23.20 4.07
N VAL A 122 -0.33 23.05 4.44
CA VAL A 122 -0.89 21.76 4.88
C VAL A 122 -1.10 20.81 3.70
N THR A 123 -1.55 21.32 2.55
CA THR A 123 -1.73 20.58 1.29
C THR A 123 -0.40 20.04 0.78
N LEU A 124 0.64 20.87 0.76
CA LEU A 124 2.00 20.44 0.42
C LEU A 124 2.53 19.39 1.41
N ARG A 125 2.22 19.56 2.70
CA ARG A 125 2.66 18.61 3.73
C ARG A 125 2.00 17.24 3.59
N LEU A 126 0.72 17.18 3.21
CA LEU A 126 0.02 15.91 2.95
C LEU A 126 0.75 15.09 1.88
N ALA A 127 1.12 15.71 0.75
CA ALA A 127 1.87 15.04 -0.30
C ALA A 127 3.27 14.59 0.16
N VAL A 128 3.95 15.39 0.99
CA VAL A 128 5.26 15.04 1.54
C VAL A 128 5.17 13.83 2.47
N GLU A 129 4.19 13.81 3.38
CA GLU A 129 4.01 12.71 4.33
C GLU A 129 3.58 11.42 3.60
N ALA A 130 2.67 11.50 2.62
CA ALA A 130 2.27 10.36 1.79
C ALA A 130 3.49 9.74 1.09
N ARG A 131 4.33 10.55 0.42
CA ARG A 131 5.57 10.09 -0.22
C ARG A 131 6.60 9.56 0.76
N GLY A 132 6.67 10.14 1.96
CA GLY A 132 7.53 9.64 3.04
C GLY A 132 7.14 8.23 3.47
N LEU A 133 5.85 7.99 3.66
CA LEU A 133 5.30 6.69 4.01
C LEU A 133 5.44 5.67 2.86
N GLU A 134 5.27 6.08 1.60
CA GLU A 134 5.55 5.23 0.43
C GLU A 134 7.00 4.78 0.39
N ARG A 135 7.95 5.69 0.65
CA ARG A 135 9.38 5.36 0.72
C ARG A 135 9.69 4.44 1.89
N ALA A 136 9.08 4.66 3.05
CA ALA A 136 9.25 3.77 4.19
C ALA A 136 8.72 2.36 3.86
N LEU A 137 7.60 2.27 3.15
CA LEU A 137 7.02 1.02 2.68
C LEU A 137 7.87 0.31 1.60
N GLY A 138 8.52 1.08 0.72
CA GLY A 138 9.44 0.57 -0.29
C GLY A 138 10.81 0.17 0.28
N GLY A 139 11.33 0.94 1.24
CA GLY A 139 12.58 0.66 1.96
C GLY A 139 12.47 -0.57 2.86
N ALA A 140 11.30 -0.84 3.42
CA ALA A 140 11.02 -2.08 4.15
C ALA A 140 11.13 -3.35 3.27
N VAL A 141 11.03 -3.22 1.94
CA VAL A 141 11.23 -4.32 0.97
C VAL A 141 12.71 -4.43 0.52
N GLY A 142 13.52 -3.40 0.77
CA GLY A 142 14.89 -3.28 0.29
C GLY A 142 16.00 -3.68 1.27
N SER A 143 15.71 -3.94 2.55
CA SER A 143 16.73 -4.36 3.54
C SER A 143 17.12 -5.85 3.45
N GLY A 144 17.09 -6.42 2.24
CA GLY A 144 17.45 -7.81 1.94
C GLY A 144 18.02 -7.92 0.52
N GLY A 145 19.13 -7.25 0.27
CA GLY A 145 19.79 -7.23 -1.04
C GLY A 145 21.26 -6.83 -0.93
N GLY A 146 22.04 -7.65 -0.24
CA GLY A 146 23.49 -7.49 -0.11
C GLY A 146 24.08 -8.57 0.79
N SER A 147 23.98 -9.84 0.36
CA SER A 147 24.80 -10.91 0.93
C SER A 147 26.28 -10.66 0.65
N ASP A 148 27.10 -11.01 1.64
CA ASP A 148 28.55 -11.14 1.63
C ASP A 148 29.15 -11.70 0.32
N SER A 149 30.28 -11.13 -0.11
CA SER A 149 31.57 -11.84 -0.32
C SER A 149 32.52 -11.10 -1.28
N ALA A 150 33.82 -11.10 -0.90
CA ALA A 150 35.04 -10.74 -1.64
C ALA A 150 35.24 -9.24 -1.93
N SER A 151 36.29 -8.58 -1.43
CA SER A 151 37.73 -8.93 -1.58
C SER A 151 38.58 -8.43 -0.42
#